data_AF-A0A7Y6LB35-F1
#
_entry.id   AF-A0A7Y6LB35-F1
#
_cell.length_a   1.000
_cell.length_b   1.000
_cell.length_c   1.000
_cell.angle_alpha   90.00
_cell.angle_beta   90.00
_cell.angle_gamma   90.00
#
_symmetry.space_group_name_H-M   'P 1'
#
loop_
_entity.id
_entity.type
_entity.pdbx_description
1 polymer ?
#
loop_
_entity_poly.entity_id
_entity_poly.type
_entity_poly.pdbx_seq_one_letter_code
_entity_poly.pdbx_strand_id
1 'polypeptide(L)'
;SWIYIGTQGILQGTYETFAAVAAKKFGGTLAGTITLTAGLGGMGGAQPLAVTMNDGVAICIDCDPRAIERRIEHRYLDVKADSLDHALQLATEARDARRPLSIGVLGNAAELVPQLLAMGAPIDIVTDQTSAHDPLAYLPTGIAFEDMADAAAKDPAGFTTRARESMARHVEAMVGFQDAGAEVFDYGNSIRGEAQLAGYDRAFAFPGFVPAYIRPLFSEGKGPFRWAALSGEASDIAKTDKAILDLFPENESLHRWIKLAGERVHFQGLPARICWLGYGERDKAGERFNDMVASGELAAPLAIGRDHLDCGSVASPYRETEAMLDGSDAIADWPLLNAMVNVASGASWVSLHHGGGVGMGRSIHA
;
A
#
# COMPACT_ATOMS: atom_id res chain seq x y z
N SER A 1 -6.41 -14.71 8.31
CA SER A 1 -5.60 -15.70 7.61
C SER A 1 -4.12 -15.79 8.05
N TRP A 2 -3.72 -15.17 9.18
CA TRP A 2 -2.40 -15.34 9.85
C TRP A 2 -1.15 -15.32 8.94
N ILE A 3 -1.09 -14.37 8.00
CA ILE A 3 0.01 -14.23 7.03
C ILE A 3 0.50 -12.78 6.88
N TYR A 4 0.32 -11.99 7.94
CA TYR A 4 0.81 -10.61 8.01
C TYR A 4 2.30 -10.60 8.37
N ILE A 5 3.12 -9.92 7.56
CA ILE A 5 4.59 -9.86 7.70
C ILE A 5 5.09 -8.45 8.00
N GLY A 6 4.28 -7.68 8.74
CA GLY A 6 4.55 -6.27 8.96
C GLY A 6 4.28 -5.42 7.72
N THR A 7 4.84 -4.21 7.73
CA THR A 7 4.68 -3.20 6.68
C THR A 7 5.26 -3.67 5.34
N GLN A 8 6.20 -4.62 5.36
CA GLN A 8 6.76 -5.21 4.15
C GLN A 8 5.70 -5.88 3.26
N GLY A 9 4.60 -6.40 3.83
CA GLY A 9 3.61 -7.18 3.07
C GLY A 9 2.99 -6.44 1.88
N ILE A 10 2.83 -5.12 1.97
CA ILE A 10 2.30 -4.27 0.89
C ILE A 10 3.40 -3.50 0.14
N LEU A 11 4.62 -3.46 0.69
CA LEU A 11 5.69 -2.57 0.24
C LEU A 11 5.97 -2.72 -1.26
N GLN A 12 6.08 -3.94 -1.77
CA GLN A 12 6.32 -4.14 -3.20
C GLN A 12 5.14 -3.67 -4.05
N GLY A 13 3.90 -3.92 -3.65
CA GLY A 13 2.74 -3.42 -4.41
C GLY A 13 2.73 -1.89 -4.50
N THR A 14 3.12 -1.22 -3.41
CA THR A 14 3.28 0.24 -3.39
C THR A 14 4.46 0.71 -4.22
N TYR A 15 5.59 0.01 -4.15
CA TYR A 15 6.75 0.28 -4.99
C TYR A 15 6.41 0.13 -6.48
N GLU A 16 5.74 -0.95 -6.89
CA GLU A 16 5.35 -1.19 -8.29
C GLU A 16 4.32 -0.16 -8.77
N THR A 17 3.40 0.27 -7.91
CA THR A 17 2.46 1.34 -8.23
C THR A 17 3.20 2.64 -8.55
N PHE A 18 4.14 3.04 -7.69
CA PHE A 18 4.93 4.25 -7.92
C PHE A 18 5.91 4.11 -9.09
N ALA A 19 6.47 2.92 -9.33
CA ALA A 19 7.28 2.63 -10.50
C ALA A 19 6.47 2.77 -11.80
N ALA A 20 5.22 2.30 -11.80
CA ALA A 20 4.31 2.46 -12.94
C ALA A 20 3.92 3.94 -13.16
N VAL A 21 3.67 4.71 -12.09
CA VAL A 21 3.48 6.17 -12.18
C VAL A 21 4.72 6.84 -12.79
N ALA A 22 5.91 6.48 -12.31
CA ALA A 22 7.18 6.99 -12.82
C ALA A 22 7.36 6.69 -14.31
N ALA A 23 7.09 5.46 -14.75
CA ALA A 23 7.15 5.06 -16.15
C ALA A 23 6.14 5.82 -17.02
N LYS A 24 4.92 6.04 -16.50
CA LYS A 24 3.84 6.71 -17.23
C LYS A 24 4.06 8.22 -17.40
N LYS A 25 4.60 8.92 -16.38
CA LYS A 25 4.64 10.39 -16.35
C LYS A 25 6.03 11.02 -16.18
N PHE A 26 7.00 10.30 -15.63
CA PHE A 26 8.25 10.91 -15.13
C PHE A 26 9.52 10.23 -15.68
N GLY A 27 9.43 9.56 -16.83
CA GLY A 27 10.58 8.98 -17.52
C GLY A 27 11.19 7.76 -16.81
N GLY A 28 10.41 7.06 -15.99
CA GLY A 28 10.83 5.81 -15.33
C GLY A 28 11.52 5.98 -13.97
N THR A 29 11.55 7.18 -13.41
CA THR A 29 12.02 7.44 -12.04
C THR A 29 11.19 8.56 -11.38
N LEU A 30 11.09 8.58 -10.05
CA LEU A 30 10.50 9.69 -9.29
C LEU A 30 11.55 10.72 -8.84
N ALA A 31 12.81 10.59 -9.28
CA ALA A 31 13.84 11.58 -8.98
C ALA A 31 13.45 12.96 -9.52
N GLY A 32 13.26 13.91 -8.60
CA GLY A 32 12.80 15.26 -8.92
C GLY A 32 11.29 15.46 -8.84
N THR A 33 10.54 14.53 -8.22
CA THR A 33 9.11 14.69 -7.94
C THR A 33 8.79 14.69 -6.45
N ILE A 34 7.68 15.33 -6.05
CA ILE A 34 7.12 15.30 -4.70
C ILE A 34 5.77 14.58 -4.71
N THR A 35 5.67 13.52 -3.91
CA THR A 35 4.43 12.78 -3.62
C THR A 35 3.83 13.26 -2.31
N LEU A 36 2.54 13.59 -2.32
CA LEU A 36 1.73 13.83 -1.12
C LEU A 36 0.84 12.62 -0.83
N THR A 37 0.85 12.17 0.42
CA THR A 37 -0.08 11.14 0.89
C THR A 37 -0.39 11.29 2.38
N ALA A 38 -1.36 10.52 2.87
CA ALA A 38 -1.66 10.40 4.29
C ALA A 38 -1.87 8.94 4.72
N GLY A 39 -1.79 8.72 6.03
CA GLY A 39 -1.89 7.41 6.67
C GLY A 39 -0.55 6.68 6.71
N LEU A 40 0.07 6.64 7.89
CA LEU A 40 1.26 5.90 8.25
C LEU A 40 0.91 4.71 9.15
N GLY A 41 -0.24 4.07 8.88
CA GLY A 41 -0.69 2.85 9.54
C GLY A 41 0.16 1.62 9.20
N GLY A 42 -0.31 0.42 9.54
CA GLY A 42 0.43 -0.84 9.29
C GLY A 42 0.82 -1.00 7.81
N MET A 43 -0.12 -0.73 6.92
CA MET A 43 0.05 -0.75 5.46
C MET A 43 0.49 0.63 4.94
N GLY A 44 -0.18 1.70 5.39
CA GLY A 44 0.14 3.11 5.14
C GLY A 44 1.61 3.49 5.28
N GLY A 45 2.27 2.91 6.28
CA GLY A 45 3.69 3.14 6.56
C GLY A 45 4.64 2.63 5.47
N ALA A 46 4.17 1.88 4.47
CA ALA A 46 5.02 1.43 3.35
C ALA A 46 5.21 2.52 2.28
N GLN A 47 4.30 3.49 2.21
CA GLN A 47 4.30 4.55 1.19
C GLN A 47 5.60 5.37 1.14
N PRO A 48 6.16 5.85 2.28
CA PRO A 48 7.35 6.69 2.22
C PRO A 48 8.58 5.91 1.72
N LEU A 49 8.75 4.66 2.14
CA LEU A 49 9.82 3.80 1.65
C LEU A 49 9.63 3.43 0.16
N ALA A 50 8.40 3.15 -0.28
CA ALA A 50 8.11 2.84 -1.68
C ALA A 50 8.43 4.01 -2.63
N VAL A 51 8.12 5.26 -2.22
CA VAL A 51 8.45 6.46 -2.99
C VAL A 51 9.96 6.67 -3.04
N THR A 52 10.66 6.56 -1.90
CA THR A 52 12.11 6.75 -1.84
C THR A 52 12.91 5.64 -2.53
N MET A 53 12.39 4.41 -2.61
CA MET A 53 12.94 3.33 -3.44
C MET A 53 12.77 3.58 -4.94
N ASN A 54 11.88 4.49 -5.34
CA ASN A 54 11.74 5.00 -6.70
C ASN A 54 12.46 6.37 -6.90
N ASP A 55 13.36 6.74 -5.97
CA ASP A 55 14.14 7.99 -5.95
C ASP A 55 13.35 9.27 -5.67
N GLY A 56 12.07 9.17 -5.31
CA GLY A 56 11.18 10.30 -5.10
C GLY A 56 11.25 10.91 -3.69
N VAL A 57 10.58 12.05 -3.54
CA VAL A 57 10.32 12.70 -2.26
C VAL A 57 8.89 12.45 -1.82
N ALA A 58 8.66 12.13 -0.55
CA ALA A 58 7.32 11.90 0.01
C ALA A 58 7.04 12.82 1.19
N ILE A 59 5.88 13.50 1.17
CA ILE A 59 5.26 14.12 2.33
C ILE A 59 4.12 13.20 2.78
N CYS A 60 4.20 12.69 4.00
CA CYS A 60 3.26 11.74 4.56
C CYS A 60 2.60 12.31 5.82
N ILE A 61 1.31 12.63 5.73
CA ILE A 61 0.54 13.16 6.85
C ILE A 61 0.00 12.01 7.71
N ASP A 62 0.14 12.12 9.03
CA ASP A 62 -0.58 11.25 9.97
C ASP A 62 -1.00 12.04 11.21
N CYS A 63 -2.12 11.68 11.80
CA CYS A 63 -2.66 12.33 12.99
C CYS A 63 -2.15 11.70 14.31
N ASP A 64 -1.61 10.48 14.25
CA ASP A 64 -1.04 9.77 15.39
C ASP A 64 0.49 9.96 15.43
N PRO A 65 1.05 10.67 16.43
CA PRO A 65 2.49 10.85 16.55
C PRO A 65 3.23 9.50 16.69
N ARG A 66 2.60 8.50 17.31
CA ARG A 66 3.18 7.16 17.51
C ARG A 66 3.33 6.45 16.17
N ALA A 67 2.45 6.72 15.21
CA ALA A 67 2.55 6.13 13.88
C ALA A 67 3.80 6.62 13.16
N ILE A 68 4.07 7.94 13.21
CA ILE A 68 5.28 8.57 12.64
C ILE A 68 6.54 8.01 13.29
N GLU A 69 6.61 8.05 14.63
CA GLU A 69 7.77 7.58 15.40
C GLU A 69 8.12 6.13 15.07
N ARG A 70 7.12 5.25 15.02
CA ARG A 70 7.32 3.83 14.68
C ARG A 70 7.87 3.63 13.27
N ARG A 71 7.53 4.49 12.29
CA ARG A 71 8.02 4.33 10.91
C ARG A 71 9.46 4.81 10.80
N ILE A 72 9.85 5.81 11.58
CA ILE A 72 11.25 6.21 11.72
C ILE A 72 12.05 5.08 12.38
N GLU A 73 11.57 4.54 13.51
CA GLU A 73 12.21 3.43 14.21
C GLU A 73 12.46 2.21 13.30
N HIS A 74 11.46 1.85 12.49
CA HIS A 74 11.56 0.73 11.55
C HIS A 74 12.19 1.08 10.19
N ARG A 75 12.69 2.32 10.01
CA ARG A 75 13.34 2.81 8.78
C ARG A 75 12.44 2.81 7.52
N TYR A 76 11.15 3.00 7.73
CA TYR A 76 10.15 3.20 6.67
C TYR A 76 9.84 4.68 6.39
N LEU A 77 10.34 5.58 7.26
CA LEU A 77 10.25 7.03 7.13
C LEU A 77 11.58 7.65 7.57
N ASP A 78 12.09 8.67 6.86
CA ASP A 78 13.42 9.23 7.14
C ASP A 78 13.39 10.28 8.24
N VAL A 79 12.48 11.26 8.14
CA VAL A 79 12.42 12.40 9.05
C VAL A 79 10.99 12.78 9.41
N LYS A 80 10.84 13.50 10.52
CA LYS A 80 9.61 14.20 10.91
C LYS A 80 9.84 15.70 10.77
N ALA A 81 8.91 16.40 10.14
CA ALA A 81 8.92 17.86 10.07
C ALA A 81 8.25 18.48 11.31
N ASP A 82 8.72 19.67 11.69
CA ASP A 82 8.16 20.43 12.83
C ASP A 82 6.87 21.18 12.47
N SER A 83 6.64 21.42 11.18
CA SER A 83 5.48 22.12 10.65
C SER A 83 5.26 21.77 9.17
N LEU A 84 4.11 22.17 8.62
CA LEU A 84 3.81 22.02 7.19
C LEU A 84 4.79 22.82 6.32
N ASP A 85 5.16 24.04 6.73
CA ASP A 85 6.13 24.87 6.01
C ASP A 85 7.53 24.24 6.01
N HIS A 86 7.96 23.69 7.17
CA HIS A 86 9.22 22.96 7.26
C HIS A 86 9.21 21.72 6.35
N ALA A 87 8.08 21.00 6.28
CA ALA A 87 7.94 19.86 5.37
C ALA A 87 8.08 20.26 3.90
N LEU A 88 7.43 21.36 3.48
CA LEU A 88 7.54 21.87 2.11
C LEU A 88 8.95 22.35 1.76
N GLN A 89 9.64 22.99 2.71
CA GLN A 89 11.04 23.38 2.54
C GLN A 89 11.92 22.15 2.30
N LEU A 90 11.88 21.16 3.20
CA LEU A 90 12.65 19.92 3.07
C LEU A 90 12.35 19.19 1.76
N ALA A 91 11.07 19.10 1.39
CA ALA A 91 10.64 18.41 0.19
C ALA A 91 11.15 19.09 -1.07
N THR A 92 11.06 20.42 -1.13
CA THR A 92 11.53 21.24 -2.25
C THR A 92 13.04 21.14 -2.42
N GLU A 93 13.79 21.29 -1.32
CA GLU A 93 15.26 21.16 -1.33
C GLU A 93 15.71 19.76 -1.79
N ALA A 94 15.04 18.70 -1.31
CA ALA A 94 15.35 17.32 -1.70
C ALA A 94 14.98 17.03 -3.17
N ARG A 95 13.83 17.52 -3.63
CA ARG A 95 13.37 17.39 -5.03
C ARG A 95 14.38 18.04 -5.98
N ASP A 96 14.76 19.29 -5.69
CA ASP A 96 15.68 20.06 -6.55
C ASP A 96 17.09 19.46 -6.56
N ALA A 97 17.51 18.86 -5.44
CA ALA A 97 18.74 18.08 -5.34
C ALA A 97 18.64 16.66 -5.91
N ARG A 98 17.46 16.24 -6.39
CA ARG A 98 17.16 14.86 -6.86
C ARG A 98 17.56 13.79 -5.84
N ARG A 99 17.34 14.08 -4.55
CA ARG A 99 17.68 13.20 -3.43
C ARG A 99 16.39 12.61 -2.85
N PRO A 100 16.25 11.27 -2.78
CA PRO A 100 15.08 10.67 -2.15
C PRO A 100 15.00 11.08 -0.67
N LEU A 101 13.80 11.45 -0.24
CA LEU A 101 13.54 11.83 1.15
C LEU A 101 12.07 11.62 1.48
N SER A 102 11.80 10.99 2.63
CA SER A 102 10.45 10.81 3.15
C SER A 102 10.24 11.57 4.46
N ILE A 103 9.17 12.36 4.52
CA ILE A 103 8.92 13.38 5.52
C ILE A 103 7.55 13.14 6.17
N GLY A 104 7.54 12.83 7.46
CA GLY A 104 6.31 12.72 8.24
C GLY A 104 5.83 14.08 8.72
N VAL A 105 4.55 14.36 8.58
CA VAL A 105 3.91 15.59 9.08
C VAL A 105 2.79 15.19 10.03
N LEU A 106 2.87 15.66 11.28
CA LEU A 106 1.81 15.44 12.27
C LEU A 106 0.64 16.39 11.97
N GLY A 107 -0.55 15.83 11.72
CA GLY A 107 -1.78 16.60 11.56
C GLY A 107 -2.91 15.84 10.88
N ASN A 108 -4.03 16.52 10.66
CA ASN A 108 -5.19 15.95 10.01
C ASN A 108 -5.11 16.15 8.48
N ALA A 109 -5.17 15.06 7.71
CA ALA A 109 -5.12 15.12 6.25
C ALA A 109 -6.28 15.93 5.64
N ALA A 110 -7.47 15.90 6.25
CA ALA A 110 -8.63 16.70 5.82
C ALA A 110 -8.46 18.22 6.06
N GLU A 111 -7.41 18.64 6.77
CA GLU A 111 -7.03 20.04 6.97
C GLU A 111 -5.78 20.40 6.16
N LEU A 112 -4.75 19.57 6.25
CA LEU A 112 -3.44 19.86 5.66
C LEU A 112 -3.40 19.66 4.13
N VAL A 113 -4.13 18.68 3.57
CA VAL A 113 -4.16 18.50 2.10
C VAL A 113 -4.85 19.67 1.39
N PRO A 114 -6.03 20.16 1.85
CA PRO A 114 -6.60 21.41 1.35
C PRO A 114 -5.70 22.63 1.54
N GLN A 115 -4.99 22.71 2.68
CA GLN A 115 -4.06 23.81 2.93
C GLN A 115 -2.89 23.81 1.92
N LEU A 116 -2.28 22.65 1.66
CA LEU A 116 -1.22 22.52 0.66
C LEU A 116 -1.69 22.92 -0.74
N LEU A 117 -2.92 22.53 -1.11
CA LEU A 117 -3.52 22.94 -2.38
C LEU A 117 -3.68 24.47 -2.46
N ALA A 118 -4.24 25.09 -1.41
CA ALA A 118 -4.45 26.53 -1.34
C ALA A 118 -3.14 27.33 -1.37
N MET A 119 -2.06 26.78 -0.85
CA MET A 119 -0.72 27.35 -0.91
C MET A 119 -0.07 27.24 -2.30
N GLY A 120 -0.66 26.48 -3.23
CA GLY A 120 -0.03 26.17 -4.51
C GLY A 120 1.23 25.33 -4.37
N ALA A 121 1.25 24.41 -3.40
CA ALA A 121 2.40 23.54 -3.14
C ALA A 121 2.78 22.75 -4.40
N PRO A 122 4.08 22.59 -4.72
CA PRO A 122 4.53 21.95 -5.94
C PRO A 122 4.51 20.41 -5.81
N ILE A 123 3.30 19.85 -5.78
CA ILE A 123 3.05 18.42 -5.61
C ILE A 123 2.78 17.78 -6.98
N ASP A 124 3.53 16.73 -7.30
CA ASP A 124 3.45 16.03 -8.60
C ASP A 124 2.51 14.82 -8.56
N ILE A 125 2.42 14.16 -7.40
CA ILE A 125 1.65 12.93 -7.21
C ILE A 125 0.84 13.04 -5.91
N VAL A 126 -0.44 12.66 -5.93
CA VAL A 126 -1.30 12.64 -4.74
C VAL A 126 -1.99 11.29 -4.62
N THR A 127 -1.96 10.72 -3.42
CA THR A 127 -2.75 9.54 -3.07
C THR A 127 -3.12 9.56 -1.59
N ASP A 128 -3.81 8.53 -1.10
CA ASP A 128 -4.19 8.42 0.31
C ASP A 128 -4.25 6.95 0.75
N GLN A 129 -3.80 6.68 1.98
CA GLN A 129 -3.92 5.37 2.63
C GLN A 129 -4.33 5.48 4.11
N THR A 130 -5.09 6.51 4.45
CA THR A 130 -5.81 6.55 5.73
C THR A 130 -6.79 5.36 5.84
N SER A 131 -7.29 5.08 7.04
CA SER A 131 -8.28 4.02 7.27
C SER A 131 -9.71 4.44 6.86
N ALA A 132 -9.87 5.08 5.69
CA ALA A 132 -11.15 5.61 5.23
C ALA A 132 -12.26 4.54 5.08
N HIS A 133 -11.89 3.27 4.92
CA HIS A 133 -12.80 2.14 4.81
C HIS A 133 -13.63 1.88 6.07
N ASP A 134 -13.17 2.40 7.21
CA ASP A 134 -13.89 2.44 8.47
C ASP A 134 -14.01 3.91 8.90
N PRO A 135 -15.16 4.56 8.68
CA PRO A 135 -15.38 5.94 9.09
C PRO A 135 -15.18 6.20 10.60
N LEU A 136 -15.23 5.17 11.45
CA LEU A 136 -14.92 5.32 12.88
C LEU A 136 -13.40 5.42 13.14
N ALA A 137 -12.58 5.10 12.14
CA ALA A 137 -11.11 5.13 12.18
C ALA A 137 -10.50 6.30 11.38
N TYR A 138 -11.31 7.17 10.78
CA TYR A 138 -10.85 8.40 10.11
C TYR A 138 -11.10 9.61 11.03
N LEU A 139 -10.04 10.35 11.40
CA LEU A 139 -10.14 11.49 12.32
C LEU A 139 -10.95 12.65 11.69
N PRO A 140 -12.13 13.01 12.23
CA PRO A 140 -12.89 14.15 11.74
C PRO A 140 -12.18 15.47 12.08
N THR A 141 -12.32 16.47 11.20
CA THR A 141 -11.82 17.83 11.49
C THR A 141 -12.49 18.40 12.74
N GLY A 142 -11.74 19.16 13.54
CA GLY A 142 -12.24 19.74 14.79
C GLY A 142 -12.34 18.78 15.99
N ILE A 143 -11.87 17.54 15.86
CA ILE A 143 -11.70 16.59 16.97
C ILE A 143 -10.19 16.40 17.20
N ALA A 144 -9.75 16.51 18.46
CA ALA A 144 -8.37 16.20 18.82
C ALA A 144 -8.12 14.68 18.72
N PHE A 145 -6.92 14.27 18.33
CA PHE A 145 -6.62 12.85 18.09
C PHE A 145 -6.83 12.00 19.35
N GLU A 146 -6.46 12.53 20.51
CA GLU A 146 -6.63 11.92 21.83
C GLU A 146 -8.11 11.67 22.20
N ASP A 147 -9.03 12.50 21.70
CA ASP A 147 -10.47 12.43 21.99
C ASP A 147 -11.22 11.55 20.98
N MET A 148 -10.56 11.11 19.91
CA MET A 148 -11.17 10.41 18.78
C MET A 148 -11.91 9.14 19.21
N ALA A 149 -11.28 8.31 20.05
CA ALA A 149 -11.85 7.04 20.50
C ALA A 149 -13.12 7.26 21.35
N ASP A 150 -13.07 8.22 22.27
CA ASP A 150 -14.20 8.55 23.14
C ASP A 150 -15.35 9.19 22.34
N ALA A 151 -15.04 10.05 21.38
CA ALA A 151 -16.02 10.67 20.49
C ALA A 151 -16.71 9.62 19.60
N ALA A 152 -15.95 8.65 19.05
CA ALA A 152 -16.49 7.56 18.25
C ALA A 152 -17.38 6.62 19.08
N ALA A 153 -16.99 6.31 20.32
CA ALA A 153 -17.78 5.46 21.21
C ALA A 153 -19.09 6.12 21.69
N LYS A 154 -19.06 7.44 21.93
CA LYS A 154 -20.20 8.20 22.46
C LYS A 154 -21.32 8.40 21.44
N ASP A 155 -20.97 8.67 20.18
CA ASP A 155 -21.92 8.90 19.09
C ASP A 155 -21.36 8.35 17.76
N PRO A 156 -21.41 7.01 17.55
CA PRO A 156 -20.83 6.39 16.35
C PRO A 156 -21.44 6.88 15.04
N ALA A 157 -22.75 7.15 15.04
CA ALA A 157 -23.46 7.61 13.86
C ALA A 157 -23.08 9.05 13.50
N GLY A 158 -23.12 9.98 14.46
CA GLY A 158 -22.68 11.35 14.21
C GLY A 158 -21.18 11.45 13.94
N PHE A 159 -20.36 10.61 14.55
CA PHE A 159 -18.93 10.52 14.24
C PHE A 159 -18.71 10.10 12.78
N THR A 160 -19.41 9.05 12.32
CA THR A 160 -19.36 8.59 10.92
C THR A 160 -19.73 9.69 9.95
N THR A 161 -20.78 10.48 10.23
CA THR A 161 -21.16 11.63 9.39
C THR A 161 -20.03 12.67 9.32
N ARG A 162 -19.46 13.07 10.46
CA ARG A 162 -18.36 14.06 10.49
C ARG A 162 -17.08 13.55 9.82
N ALA A 163 -16.79 12.25 9.94
CA ALA A 163 -15.67 11.61 9.26
C ALA A 163 -15.86 11.66 7.74
N ARG A 164 -17.07 11.35 7.24
CA ARG A 164 -17.43 11.47 5.83
C ARG A 164 -17.31 12.89 5.29
N GLU A 165 -17.80 13.88 6.02
CA GLU A 165 -17.62 15.30 5.66
C GLU A 165 -16.14 15.69 5.57
N SER A 166 -15.31 15.15 6.48
CA SER A 166 -13.85 15.37 6.46
C SER A 166 -13.18 14.67 5.28
N MET A 167 -13.57 13.44 4.97
CA MET A 167 -13.11 12.70 3.79
C MET A 167 -13.52 13.40 2.49
N ALA A 168 -14.72 14.00 2.42
CA ALA A 168 -15.17 14.77 1.27
C ALA A 168 -14.27 15.99 1.01
N ARG A 169 -13.93 16.75 2.06
CA ARG A 169 -12.98 17.88 1.96
C ARG A 169 -11.59 17.43 1.54
N HIS A 170 -11.13 16.28 2.05
CA HIS A 170 -9.85 15.69 1.65
C HIS A 170 -9.86 15.33 0.15
N VAL A 171 -10.88 14.59 -0.31
CA VAL A 171 -11.02 14.18 -1.71
C VAL A 171 -11.22 15.38 -2.64
N GLU A 172 -11.94 16.40 -2.22
CA GLU A 172 -12.07 17.65 -2.96
C GLU A 172 -10.69 18.29 -3.23
N ALA A 173 -9.81 18.31 -2.23
CA ALA A 173 -8.45 18.79 -2.42
C ALA A 173 -7.61 17.87 -3.32
N MET A 174 -7.76 16.55 -3.22
CA MET A 174 -7.12 15.61 -4.16
C MET A 174 -7.55 15.89 -5.61
N VAL A 175 -8.84 16.11 -5.86
CA VAL A 175 -9.34 16.52 -7.17
C VAL A 175 -8.80 17.89 -7.58
N GLY A 176 -8.67 18.84 -6.65
CA GLY A 176 -8.04 20.13 -6.93
C GLY A 176 -6.58 20.00 -7.37
N PHE A 177 -5.81 19.09 -6.77
CA PHE A 177 -4.45 18.78 -7.24
C PHE A 177 -4.45 18.13 -8.64
N GLN A 178 -5.42 17.25 -8.92
CA GLN A 178 -5.61 16.68 -10.25
C GLN A 178 -5.88 17.77 -11.30
N ASP A 179 -6.78 18.71 -10.98
CA ASP A 179 -7.10 19.86 -11.84
C ASP A 179 -5.88 20.77 -12.06
N ALA A 180 -4.97 20.84 -11.08
CA ALA A 180 -3.69 21.55 -11.18
C ALA A 180 -2.59 20.75 -11.92
N GLY A 181 -2.86 19.50 -12.33
CA GLY A 181 -1.98 18.69 -13.18
C GLY A 181 -1.24 17.54 -12.47
N ALA A 182 -1.42 17.38 -11.15
CA ALA A 182 -0.82 16.26 -10.43
C ALA A 182 -1.39 14.90 -10.89
N GLU A 183 -0.59 13.83 -10.77
CA GLU A 183 -1.12 12.47 -10.91
C GLU A 183 -1.81 12.04 -9.62
N VAL A 184 -3.12 11.82 -9.69
CA VAL A 184 -3.94 11.49 -8.53
C VAL A 184 -4.56 10.12 -8.72
N PHE A 185 -4.52 9.30 -7.67
CA PHE A 185 -5.14 7.98 -7.66
C PHE A 185 -5.55 7.55 -6.24
N ASP A 186 -6.57 6.71 -6.17
CA ASP A 186 -7.01 6.05 -4.94
C ASP A 186 -6.18 4.80 -4.67
N TYR A 187 -5.69 4.65 -3.43
CA TYR A 187 -4.87 3.53 -3.01
C TYR A 187 -5.61 2.48 -2.19
N GLY A 188 -6.90 2.29 -2.50
CA GLY A 188 -7.64 1.11 -2.12
C GLY A 188 -8.17 1.10 -0.70
N ASN A 189 -8.57 2.27 -0.18
CA ASN A 189 -9.13 2.46 1.15
C ASN A 189 -10.58 2.97 1.15
N SER A 190 -11.24 3.05 -0.01
CA SER A 190 -12.63 3.52 -0.20
C SER A 190 -12.88 5.01 0.07
N ILE A 191 -11.85 5.87 0.16
CA ILE A 191 -12.06 7.29 0.45
C ILE A 191 -12.97 7.99 -0.58
N ARG A 192 -12.88 7.62 -1.87
CA ARG A 192 -13.77 8.11 -2.92
C ARG A 192 -15.24 7.75 -2.65
N GLY A 193 -15.49 6.51 -2.21
CA GLY A 193 -16.83 6.05 -1.87
C GLY A 193 -17.42 6.79 -0.67
N GLU A 194 -16.62 7.00 0.38
CA GLU A 194 -17.08 7.76 1.56
C GLU A 194 -17.31 9.24 1.25
N ALA A 195 -16.48 9.86 0.40
CA ALA A 195 -16.68 11.23 -0.07
C ALA A 195 -17.96 11.36 -0.93
N GLN A 196 -18.25 10.40 -1.80
CA GLN A 196 -19.51 10.38 -2.56
C GLN A 196 -20.72 10.27 -1.63
N LEU A 197 -20.66 9.41 -0.61
CA LEU A 197 -21.73 9.28 0.40
C LEU A 197 -21.94 10.57 1.22
N ALA A 198 -20.91 11.40 1.34
CA ALA A 198 -21.00 12.74 1.94
C ALA A 198 -21.55 13.82 0.99
N GLY A 199 -21.80 13.48 -0.29
CA GLY A 199 -22.34 14.40 -1.29
C GLY A 199 -21.29 15.10 -2.17
N TYR A 200 -20.04 14.63 -2.21
CA TYR A 200 -19.06 15.16 -3.16
C TYR A 200 -19.15 14.46 -4.52
N ASP A 201 -19.73 15.15 -5.51
CA ASP A 201 -20.09 14.55 -6.81
C ASP A 201 -18.89 14.14 -7.67
N ARG A 202 -17.72 14.77 -7.49
CA ARG A 202 -16.49 14.48 -8.25
C ARG A 202 -15.59 13.44 -7.59
N ALA A 203 -16.09 12.69 -6.60
CA ALA A 203 -15.26 11.77 -5.83
C ALA A 203 -14.54 10.69 -6.66
N PHE A 204 -15.10 10.30 -7.81
CA PHE A 204 -14.50 9.33 -8.72
C PHE A 204 -13.80 9.97 -9.94
N ALA A 205 -13.43 11.24 -9.87
CA ALA A 205 -12.70 11.93 -10.94
C ALA A 205 -11.28 11.37 -11.17
N PHE A 206 -10.72 10.65 -10.18
CA PHE A 206 -9.46 9.92 -10.29
C PHE A 206 -9.66 8.40 -10.10
N PRO A 207 -8.84 7.57 -10.79
CA PRO A 207 -9.00 6.13 -10.80
C PRO A 207 -8.45 5.47 -9.54
N GLY A 208 -8.84 4.21 -9.30
CA GLY A 208 -8.11 3.33 -8.40
C GLY A 208 -6.77 2.92 -8.98
N PHE A 209 -5.80 2.63 -8.12
CA PHE A 209 -4.46 2.24 -8.54
C PHE A 209 -4.42 0.92 -9.33
N VAL A 210 -5.37 0.01 -9.11
CA VAL A 210 -5.39 -1.28 -9.83
C VAL A 210 -5.72 -1.13 -11.31
N PRO A 211 -6.87 -0.54 -11.71
CA PRO A 211 -7.14 -0.29 -13.12
C PRO A 211 -6.08 0.63 -13.75
N ALA A 212 -5.50 1.56 -12.99
CA ALA A 212 -4.54 2.51 -13.52
C ALA A 212 -3.13 1.93 -13.75
N TYR A 213 -2.66 1.01 -12.89
CA TYR A 213 -1.25 0.62 -12.85
C TYR A 213 -1.00 -0.89 -12.65
N ILE A 214 -1.77 -1.56 -11.79
CA ILE A 214 -1.42 -2.92 -11.33
C ILE A 214 -2.07 -4.03 -12.16
N ARG A 215 -3.22 -3.79 -12.81
CA ARG A 215 -3.94 -4.82 -13.57
C ARG A 215 -3.08 -5.59 -14.59
N PRO A 216 -2.14 -4.98 -15.33
CA PRO A 216 -1.25 -5.74 -16.21
C PRO A 216 -0.44 -6.82 -15.50
N LEU A 217 0.02 -6.56 -14.26
CA LEU A 217 0.72 -7.55 -13.45
C LEU A 217 -0.21 -8.72 -13.07
N PHE A 218 -1.47 -8.42 -12.72
CA PHE A 218 -2.46 -9.45 -12.44
C PHE A 218 -2.76 -10.33 -13.66
N SER A 219 -2.74 -9.76 -14.87
CA SER A 219 -2.93 -10.54 -16.11
C SER A 219 -1.81 -11.57 -16.35
N GLU A 220 -0.63 -11.38 -15.76
CA GLU A 220 0.50 -12.34 -15.76
C GLU A 220 0.50 -13.27 -14.54
N GLY A 221 -0.52 -13.19 -13.68
CA GLY A 221 -0.59 -13.94 -12.43
C GLY A 221 0.36 -13.43 -11.35
N LYS A 222 0.95 -12.23 -11.51
CA LYS A 222 1.77 -11.60 -10.47
C LYS A 222 0.89 -11.05 -9.35
N GLY A 223 1.46 -10.95 -8.17
CA GLY A 223 0.80 -10.41 -6.99
C GLY A 223 1.67 -10.62 -5.75
N PRO A 224 1.18 -10.28 -4.55
CA PRO A 224 1.98 -10.15 -3.33
C PRO A 224 2.36 -11.50 -2.68
N PHE A 225 2.97 -12.38 -3.47
CA PHE A 225 3.58 -13.63 -3.03
C PHE A 225 4.68 -13.36 -2.00
N ARG A 226 4.65 -14.12 -0.91
CA ARG A 226 5.53 -13.92 0.24
C ARG A 226 5.86 -15.23 0.94
N TRP A 227 6.94 -15.20 1.70
CA TRP A 227 7.29 -16.28 2.62
C TRP A 227 7.88 -15.76 3.91
N ALA A 228 7.78 -16.56 4.98
CA ALA A 228 8.37 -16.30 6.29
C ALA A 228 9.19 -17.50 6.75
N ALA A 229 10.37 -17.23 7.32
CA ALA A 229 11.26 -18.24 7.87
C ALA A 229 10.83 -18.64 9.29
N LEU A 230 10.32 -19.86 9.46
CA LEU A 230 9.84 -20.35 10.76
C LEU A 230 10.98 -20.63 11.76
N SER A 231 12.22 -20.63 11.29
CA SER A 231 13.43 -20.65 12.12
C SER A 231 13.59 -19.38 12.95
N GLY A 232 13.04 -18.25 12.49
CA GLY A 232 13.35 -16.94 13.04
C GLY A 232 14.68 -16.36 12.54
N GLU A 233 15.39 -17.06 11.65
CA GLU A 233 16.73 -16.70 11.22
C GLU A 233 16.72 -15.84 9.95
N ALA A 234 17.31 -14.64 10.03
CA ALA A 234 17.43 -13.73 8.89
C ALA A 234 18.28 -14.33 7.75
N SER A 235 19.19 -15.24 8.09
CA SER A 235 20.04 -15.92 7.11
C SER A 235 19.24 -16.82 6.15
N ASP A 236 18.09 -17.37 6.57
CA ASP A 236 17.23 -18.16 5.68
C ASP A 236 16.55 -17.26 4.63
N ILE A 237 16.22 -16.02 4.97
CA ILE A 237 15.74 -15.04 3.98
C ILE A 237 16.87 -14.65 3.02
N ALA A 238 18.09 -14.43 3.50
CA ALA A 238 19.22 -14.12 2.61
C ALA A 238 19.52 -15.27 1.61
N LYS A 239 19.38 -16.54 2.04
CA LYS A 239 19.54 -17.70 1.15
C LYS A 239 18.41 -17.80 0.13
N THR A 240 17.16 -17.57 0.55
CA THR A 240 16.01 -17.57 -0.38
C THR A 240 16.05 -16.41 -1.35
N ASP A 241 16.50 -15.21 -0.94
CA ASP A 241 16.77 -14.08 -1.82
C ASP A 241 17.80 -14.48 -2.90
N LYS A 242 18.91 -15.13 -2.52
CA LYS A 242 19.90 -15.65 -3.49
C LYS A 242 19.28 -16.67 -4.45
N ALA A 243 18.51 -17.63 -3.93
CA ALA A 243 17.86 -18.65 -4.76
C ALA A 243 16.88 -18.03 -5.78
N ILE A 244 16.17 -16.96 -5.40
CA ILE A 244 15.29 -16.22 -6.31
C ILE A 244 16.10 -15.55 -7.44
N LEU A 245 17.23 -14.93 -7.13
CA LEU A 245 18.11 -14.32 -8.14
C LEU A 245 18.68 -15.37 -9.11
N ASP A 246 19.07 -16.54 -8.58
CA ASP A 246 19.61 -17.65 -9.35
C ASP A 246 18.55 -18.32 -10.24
N LEU A 247 17.29 -18.41 -9.78
CA LEU A 247 16.16 -18.99 -10.54
C LEU A 247 15.70 -18.10 -11.70
N PHE A 248 15.77 -16.77 -11.52
CA PHE A 248 15.26 -15.80 -12.48
C PHE A 248 16.36 -14.81 -12.90
N PRO A 249 17.46 -15.27 -13.51
CA PRO A 249 18.64 -14.44 -13.78
C PRO A 249 18.38 -13.31 -14.79
N GLU A 250 17.42 -13.49 -15.67
CA GLU A 250 17.07 -12.52 -16.73
C GLU A 250 16.04 -11.46 -16.26
N ASN A 251 15.50 -11.57 -15.04
CA ASN A 251 14.46 -10.67 -14.54
C ASN A 251 15.08 -9.47 -13.79
N GLU A 252 15.49 -8.45 -14.55
CA GLU A 252 16.15 -7.25 -14.00
C GLU A 252 15.33 -6.51 -12.93
N SER A 253 14.01 -6.43 -13.09
CA SER A 253 13.13 -5.75 -12.13
C SER A 253 13.11 -6.48 -10.79
N LEU A 254 12.99 -7.81 -10.83
CA LEU A 254 13.03 -8.66 -9.64
C LEU A 254 14.40 -8.58 -8.94
N HIS A 255 15.51 -8.53 -9.70
CA HIS A 255 16.85 -8.36 -9.14
C HIS A 255 16.98 -7.02 -8.41
N ARG A 256 16.48 -5.93 -9.02
CA ARG A 256 16.45 -4.61 -8.40
C ARG A 256 15.62 -4.62 -7.11
N TRP A 257 14.44 -5.23 -7.16
CA TRP A 257 13.56 -5.37 -5.99
C TRP A 257 14.26 -6.10 -4.85
N ILE A 258 14.79 -7.32 -5.09
CA ILE A 258 15.45 -8.13 -4.05
C ILE A 258 16.64 -7.40 -3.45
N LYS A 259 17.46 -6.73 -4.28
CA LYS A 259 18.59 -5.92 -3.81
C LYS A 259 18.12 -4.82 -2.86
N LEU A 260 17.17 -3.98 -3.29
CA LEU A 260 16.66 -2.89 -2.46
C LEU A 260 15.97 -3.41 -1.19
N ALA A 261 15.23 -4.51 -1.30
CA ALA A 261 14.56 -5.13 -0.16
C ALA A 261 15.56 -5.72 0.85
N GLY A 262 16.73 -6.21 0.41
CA GLY A 262 17.84 -6.63 1.26
C GLY A 262 18.55 -5.45 1.96
N GLU A 263 18.69 -4.31 1.28
CA GLU A 263 19.38 -3.13 1.80
C GLU A 263 18.51 -2.29 2.75
N ARG A 264 17.21 -2.17 2.45
CA ARG A 264 16.34 -1.16 3.06
C ARG A 264 15.33 -1.72 4.05
N VAL A 265 14.87 -2.96 3.89
CA VAL A 265 13.80 -3.49 4.73
C VAL A 265 14.33 -3.93 6.09
N HIS A 266 13.68 -3.44 7.15
CA HIS A 266 13.83 -3.98 8.49
C HIS A 266 12.80 -5.09 8.73
N PHE A 267 13.25 -6.27 9.16
CA PHE A 267 12.35 -7.38 9.50
C PHE A 267 11.51 -7.07 10.75
N GLN A 268 10.27 -7.57 10.78
CA GLN A 268 9.33 -7.37 11.89
C GLN A 268 8.76 -8.73 12.31
N GLY A 269 9.16 -9.25 13.48
CA GLY A 269 8.82 -10.61 13.89
C GLY A 269 9.68 -11.66 13.17
N LEU A 270 9.06 -12.74 12.69
CA LEU A 270 9.77 -13.73 11.86
C LEU A 270 10.32 -13.03 10.59
N PRO A 271 11.60 -13.23 10.24
CA PRO A 271 12.13 -12.76 8.97
C PRO A 271 11.28 -13.28 7.82
N ALA A 272 10.89 -12.37 6.94
CA ALA A 272 9.97 -12.65 5.84
C ALA A 272 10.33 -11.79 4.64
N ARG A 273 9.90 -12.22 3.46
CA ARG A 273 10.12 -11.52 2.20
C ARG A 273 8.84 -11.46 1.40
N ILE A 274 8.56 -10.29 0.83
CA ILE A 274 7.60 -10.11 -0.25
C ILE A 274 8.39 -10.14 -1.58
N CYS A 275 7.89 -10.87 -2.57
CA CYS A 275 8.44 -10.88 -3.93
C CYS A 275 7.32 -11.23 -4.91
N TRP A 276 6.93 -10.29 -5.77
CA TRP A 276 5.86 -10.50 -6.73
C TRP A 276 6.30 -11.45 -7.84
N LEU A 277 5.80 -12.67 -7.79
CA LEU A 277 6.03 -13.72 -8.77
C LEU A 277 4.74 -14.06 -9.51
N GLY A 278 4.85 -14.33 -10.81
CA GLY A 278 3.76 -14.67 -11.71
C GLY A 278 3.36 -16.15 -11.69
N TYR A 279 2.45 -16.51 -12.60
CA TYR A 279 2.11 -17.90 -12.85
C TYR A 279 3.36 -18.70 -13.27
N GLY A 280 3.54 -19.91 -12.72
CA GLY A 280 4.72 -20.75 -12.94
C GLY A 280 5.98 -20.32 -12.16
N GLU A 281 6.24 -19.01 -11.99
CA GLU A 281 7.36 -18.53 -11.15
C GLU A 281 7.15 -18.90 -9.67
N ARG A 282 5.93 -18.75 -9.15
CA ARG A 282 5.57 -19.13 -7.77
C ARG A 282 5.83 -20.61 -7.48
N ASP A 283 5.49 -21.47 -8.43
CA ASP A 283 5.66 -22.93 -8.35
C ASP A 283 7.15 -23.30 -8.26
N LYS A 284 7.95 -22.80 -9.22
CA LYS A 284 9.42 -22.98 -9.24
C LYS A 284 10.09 -22.50 -7.96
N ALA A 285 9.69 -21.33 -7.45
CA ALA A 285 10.22 -20.80 -6.20
C ALA A 285 9.83 -21.70 -5.01
N GLY A 286 8.57 -22.13 -4.94
CA GLY A 286 8.07 -23.03 -3.89
C GLY A 286 8.82 -24.37 -3.86
N GLU A 287 9.00 -25.01 -5.01
CA GLU A 287 9.76 -26.26 -5.13
C GLU A 287 11.22 -26.07 -4.69
N ARG A 288 11.89 -25.04 -5.21
CA ARG A 288 13.29 -24.75 -4.84
C ARG A 288 13.43 -24.50 -3.35
N PHE A 289 12.52 -23.74 -2.73
CA PHE A 289 12.56 -23.51 -1.30
C PHE A 289 12.37 -24.80 -0.50
N ASN A 290 11.45 -25.68 -0.95
CA ASN A 290 11.24 -26.97 -0.31
C ASN A 290 12.49 -27.88 -0.40
N ASP A 291 13.20 -27.88 -1.53
CA ASP A 291 14.49 -28.58 -1.68
C ASP A 291 15.56 -28.03 -0.74
N MET A 292 15.59 -26.71 -0.55
CA MET A 292 16.51 -26.06 0.39
C MET A 292 16.20 -26.43 1.85
N VAL A 293 14.93 -26.62 2.20
CA VAL A 293 14.54 -27.19 3.51
C VAL A 293 14.97 -28.65 3.63
N ALA A 294 14.66 -29.48 2.63
CA ALA A 294 14.96 -30.92 2.65
C ALA A 294 16.46 -31.23 2.71
N SER A 295 17.29 -30.40 2.07
CA SER A 295 18.76 -30.53 2.09
C SER A 295 19.42 -29.96 3.35
N GLY A 296 18.67 -29.23 4.19
CA GLY A 296 19.22 -28.52 5.35
C GLY A 296 19.97 -27.23 5.00
N GLU A 297 19.85 -26.73 3.78
CA GLU A 297 20.35 -25.40 3.40
C GLU A 297 19.62 -24.32 4.20
N LEU A 298 18.31 -24.48 4.44
CA LEU A 298 17.51 -23.67 5.38
C LEU A 298 17.43 -24.33 6.76
N ALA A 299 17.43 -23.52 7.82
CA ALA A 299 17.46 -24.02 9.18
C ALA A 299 16.11 -24.63 9.65
N ALA A 300 15.00 -24.21 9.04
CA ALA A 300 13.66 -24.73 9.32
C ALA A 300 12.73 -24.55 8.10
N PRO A 301 11.50 -25.10 8.13
CA PRO A 301 10.52 -24.86 7.09
C PRO A 301 10.16 -23.38 6.90
N LEU A 302 9.68 -23.04 5.70
CA LEU A 302 9.10 -21.73 5.39
C LEU A 302 7.57 -21.82 5.38
N ALA A 303 6.90 -20.75 5.81
CA ALA A 303 5.49 -20.53 5.51
C ALA A 303 5.37 -19.68 4.24
N ILE A 304 4.79 -20.23 3.18
CA ILE A 304 4.53 -19.51 1.91
C ILE A 304 3.07 -19.07 1.87
N GLY A 305 2.82 -17.84 1.43
CA GLY A 305 1.47 -17.31 1.28
C GLY A 305 1.43 -16.02 0.47
N ARG A 306 0.39 -15.23 0.67
CA ARG A 306 0.16 -13.95 -0.02
C ARG A 306 -0.84 -13.08 0.75
N ASP A 307 -1.02 -11.84 0.29
CA ASP A 307 -2.24 -11.09 0.61
C ASP A 307 -3.46 -11.72 -0.09
N HIS A 308 -4.66 -11.34 0.35
CA HIS A 308 -5.91 -11.64 -0.34
C HIS A 308 -6.11 -10.74 -1.57
N LEU A 309 -5.40 -9.61 -1.65
CA LEU A 309 -5.22 -8.87 -2.91
C LEU A 309 -4.27 -9.68 -3.79
N ASP A 310 -4.79 -10.37 -4.78
CA ASP A 310 -4.02 -11.13 -5.77
C ASP A 310 -4.83 -11.32 -7.04
N CYS A 311 -4.17 -11.73 -8.13
CA CYS A 311 -4.71 -11.75 -9.49
C CYS A 311 -6.04 -12.51 -9.69
N GLY A 312 -6.39 -13.43 -8.79
CA GLY A 312 -7.61 -14.25 -8.90
C GLY A 312 -8.27 -14.58 -7.57
N SER A 313 -7.99 -13.83 -6.50
CA SER A 313 -8.48 -14.14 -5.14
C SER A 313 -9.42 -13.11 -4.56
N VAL A 314 -9.88 -12.12 -5.33
CA VAL A 314 -10.71 -11.02 -4.81
C VAL A 314 -11.70 -10.51 -5.85
N ALA A 315 -12.91 -10.22 -5.39
CA ALA A 315 -13.87 -9.35 -6.06
C ALA A 315 -14.06 -8.10 -5.19
N SER A 316 -13.78 -6.93 -5.77
CA SER A 316 -13.79 -5.63 -5.09
C SER A 316 -13.96 -4.50 -6.12
N PRO A 317 -15.22 -4.13 -6.46
CA PRO A 317 -15.53 -3.17 -7.53
C PRO A 317 -14.96 -1.76 -7.32
N TYR A 318 -14.52 -1.46 -6.11
CA TYR A 318 -13.96 -0.16 -5.73
C TYR A 318 -12.42 -0.19 -5.63
N ARG A 319 -11.80 -1.32 -5.97
CA ARG A 319 -10.35 -1.53 -5.90
C ARG A 319 -9.86 -2.53 -6.95
N GLU A 320 -9.69 -3.81 -6.63
CA GLU A 320 -9.01 -4.77 -7.51
C GLU A 320 -9.74 -5.05 -8.83
N THR A 321 -11.06 -5.16 -8.76
CA THR A 321 -11.92 -5.43 -9.92
C THR A 321 -12.66 -4.18 -10.40
N GLU A 322 -12.19 -2.98 -10.04
CA GLU A 322 -12.76 -1.71 -10.53
C GLU A 322 -12.59 -1.57 -12.05
N ALA A 323 -13.67 -1.35 -12.78
CA ALA A 323 -13.68 -1.18 -14.23
C ALA A 323 -13.05 -2.37 -14.99
N MET A 324 -13.56 -3.58 -14.76
CA MET A 324 -13.24 -4.72 -15.61
C MET A 324 -13.75 -4.46 -17.03
N LEU A 325 -13.00 -4.92 -18.04
CA LEU A 325 -13.29 -4.61 -19.45
C LEU A 325 -14.68 -5.09 -19.91
N ASP A 326 -15.20 -6.14 -19.29
CA ASP A 326 -16.50 -6.74 -19.57
C ASP A 326 -17.59 -6.33 -18.55
N GLY A 327 -17.28 -5.42 -17.63
CA GLY A 327 -18.19 -4.98 -16.56
C GLY A 327 -18.44 -6.03 -15.47
N SER A 328 -17.57 -7.05 -15.36
CA SER A 328 -17.68 -8.13 -14.38
C SER A 328 -17.24 -7.75 -12.95
N ASP A 329 -17.09 -6.46 -12.66
CA ASP A 329 -16.50 -5.91 -11.43
C ASP A 329 -16.99 -6.58 -10.14
N ALA A 330 -18.30 -6.83 -10.05
CA ALA A 330 -18.97 -7.35 -8.85
C ALA A 330 -19.15 -8.88 -8.82
N ILE A 331 -18.66 -9.63 -9.83
CA ILE A 331 -18.78 -11.09 -9.87
C ILE A 331 -17.87 -11.70 -8.79
N ALA A 332 -18.47 -12.25 -7.74
CA ALA A 332 -17.77 -12.80 -6.58
C ALA A 332 -17.57 -14.33 -6.64
N ASP A 333 -17.87 -14.99 -7.76
CA ASP A 333 -17.64 -16.43 -7.91
C ASP A 333 -16.14 -16.77 -7.85
N TRP A 334 -15.29 -15.91 -8.43
CA TRP A 334 -13.84 -16.11 -8.54
C TRP A 334 -13.11 -16.29 -7.20
N PRO A 335 -13.26 -15.41 -6.19
CA PRO A 335 -12.64 -15.63 -4.88
C PRO A 335 -13.16 -16.89 -4.17
N LEU A 336 -14.42 -17.29 -4.39
CA LEU A 336 -14.95 -18.55 -3.84
C LEU A 336 -14.29 -19.76 -4.51
N LEU A 337 -14.18 -19.75 -5.84
CA LEU A 337 -13.47 -20.78 -6.59
C LEU A 337 -11.99 -20.81 -6.21
N ASN A 338 -11.35 -19.67 -5.99
CA ASN A 338 -9.96 -19.60 -5.51
C ASN A 338 -9.78 -20.35 -4.18
N ALA A 339 -10.66 -20.11 -3.21
CA ALA A 339 -10.65 -20.83 -1.94
C ALA A 339 -10.86 -22.34 -2.16
N MET A 340 -11.87 -22.73 -2.92
CA MET A 340 -12.19 -24.15 -3.17
C MET A 340 -11.06 -24.89 -3.88
N VAL A 341 -10.44 -24.27 -4.90
CA VAL A 341 -9.30 -24.85 -5.62
C VAL A 341 -8.11 -24.98 -4.70
N ASN A 342 -7.78 -23.96 -3.88
CA ASN A 342 -6.66 -24.07 -2.93
C ASN A 342 -6.89 -25.17 -1.88
N VAL A 343 -8.13 -25.39 -1.43
CA VAL A 343 -8.48 -26.53 -0.57
C VAL A 343 -8.23 -27.84 -1.30
N ALA A 344 -8.75 -27.98 -2.53
CA ALA A 344 -8.60 -29.20 -3.32
C ALA A 344 -7.13 -29.48 -3.73
N SER A 345 -6.33 -28.43 -3.90
CA SER A 345 -4.90 -28.49 -4.25
C SER A 345 -3.98 -28.73 -3.04
N GLY A 346 -4.52 -28.79 -1.81
CA GLY A 346 -3.76 -29.17 -0.62
C GLY A 346 -3.00 -28.04 0.06
N ALA A 347 -3.47 -26.79 -0.02
CA ALA A 347 -2.91 -25.70 0.77
C ALA A 347 -3.01 -26.01 2.28
N SER A 348 -1.98 -25.63 3.05
CA SER A 348 -1.92 -25.94 4.49
C SER A 348 -3.05 -25.28 5.30
N TRP A 349 -3.49 -24.10 4.89
CA TRP A 349 -4.74 -23.47 5.36
C TRP A 349 -5.31 -22.61 4.24
N VAL A 350 -6.64 -22.44 4.26
CA VAL A 350 -7.37 -21.58 3.33
C VAL A 350 -8.32 -20.70 4.12
N SER A 351 -8.51 -19.46 3.66
CA SER A 351 -9.40 -18.48 4.26
C SER A 351 -10.39 -17.95 3.23
N LEU A 352 -11.55 -17.53 3.70
CA LEU A 352 -12.48 -16.72 2.93
C LEU A 352 -12.98 -15.59 3.84
N HIS A 353 -12.82 -14.36 3.38
CA HIS A 353 -13.06 -13.15 4.14
C HIS A 353 -13.97 -12.19 3.36
N HIS A 354 -14.59 -11.26 4.08
CA HIS A 354 -15.46 -10.23 3.53
C HIS A 354 -15.05 -8.86 4.06
N GLY A 355 -15.04 -7.87 3.17
CA GLY A 355 -14.85 -6.45 3.47
C GLY A 355 -13.43 -6.01 3.82
N GLY A 356 -12.42 -6.85 3.60
CA GLY A 356 -11.03 -6.46 3.79
C GLY A 356 -10.63 -5.34 2.82
N GLY A 357 -9.88 -4.36 3.32
CA GLY A 357 -9.38 -3.22 2.56
C GLY A 357 -10.39 -2.11 2.33
N VAL A 358 -11.55 -2.44 1.78
CA VAL A 358 -12.57 -1.47 1.34
C VAL A 358 -13.77 -1.33 2.29
N GLY A 359 -13.87 -2.17 3.32
CA GLY A 359 -14.93 -2.14 4.33
C GLY A 359 -16.09 -3.09 4.03
N MET A 360 -17.01 -3.23 4.98
CA MET A 360 -18.13 -4.16 4.90
C MET A 360 -19.00 -3.93 3.65
N GLY A 361 -19.38 -5.00 2.98
CA GLY A 361 -20.29 -5.01 1.83
C GLY A 361 -19.61 -4.72 0.49
N ARG A 362 -18.28 -4.52 0.48
CA ARG A 362 -17.55 -3.99 -0.69
C ARG A 362 -16.52 -4.94 -1.29
N SER A 363 -16.17 -6.03 -0.60
CA SER A 363 -15.25 -7.04 -1.14
C SER A 363 -15.49 -8.44 -0.60
N ILE A 364 -15.19 -9.44 -1.42
CA ILE A 364 -15.13 -10.87 -1.06
C ILE A 364 -13.78 -11.41 -1.55
N HIS A 365 -13.02 -12.09 -0.70
CA HIS A 365 -11.66 -12.50 -1.04
C HIS A 365 -11.13 -13.68 -0.23
N ALA A 366 -10.17 -14.43 -0.81
CA ALA A 366 -9.66 -15.70 -0.30
C ALA A 366 -8.15 -15.72 0.00
#